data_AF-A0A260RWG8-F1
#
_entry.id   AF-A0A260RWG8-F1
#
_cell.length_a   1.000
_cell.length_b   1.000
_cell.length_c   1.000
_cell.angle_alpha   90.00
_cell.angle_beta   90.00
_cell.angle_gamma   90.00
#
_symmetry.space_group_name_H-M   'P 1'
#
loop_
_entity.id
_entity.type
_entity.pdbx_description
1 polymer ?
#
loop_
_entity_poly.entity_id
_entity_poly.type
_entity_poly.pdbx_seq_one_letter_code
_entity_poly.pdbx_strand_id
1 'polypeptide(L)'
;MTTEIWQLSESELLAESAAVSHQIQLLEARRIALVAEIDTRVSREKLGFPGPAGWLTSTTLLSPSKATKIVALARGMAAFPDIADAVNTGVMSVDHAALILTFAETPPENLPEEGRDAAR
;
A
#
# COMPACT_ATOMS: atom_id res chain seq x y z
N MET A 1 -7.79 -28.22 14.42
CA MET A 1 -8.64 -27.26 15.14
C MET A 1 -7.73 -26.12 15.56
N THR A 2 -8.05 -24.89 15.16
CA THR A 2 -7.37 -23.69 15.69
C THR A 2 -7.83 -23.47 17.12
N THR A 3 -6.90 -23.17 18.03
CA THR A 3 -7.20 -22.76 19.40
C THR A 3 -8.03 -21.48 19.36
N GLU A 4 -9.09 -21.39 20.17
CA GLU A 4 -9.90 -20.17 20.24
C GLU A 4 -9.10 -19.05 20.92
N ILE A 5 -9.26 -17.80 20.48
CA ILE A 5 -8.44 -16.65 20.96
C ILE A 5 -8.48 -16.51 22.49
N TRP A 6 -9.64 -16.77 23.11
CA TRP A 6 -9.81 -16.65 24.57
C TRP A 6 -9.07 -17.74 25.37
N GLN A 7 -8.59 -18.80 24.70
CA GLN A 7 -7.81 -19.89 25.31
C GLN A 7 -6.30 -19.64 25.22
N LEU A 8 -5.86 -18.63 24.48
CA LEU A 8 -4.45 -18.29 24.33
C LEU A 8 -3.88 -17.68 25.61
N SER A 9 -2.67 -18.08 25.97
CA SER A 9 -1.87 -17.43 27.00
C SER A 9 -1.46 -16.02 26.57
N GLU A 10 -0.98 -15.20 27.51
CA GLU A 10 -0.51 -13.83 27.20
C GLU A 10 0.61 -13.81 26.15
N SER A 11 1.57 -14.74 26.24
CA SER A 11 2.65 -14.84 25.25
C SER A 11 2.15 -15.26 23.87
N GLU A 12 1.16 -16.14 23.81
CA GLU A 12 0.55 -16.56 22.55
C GLU A 12 -0.24 -15.41 21.93
N LEU A 13 -1.02 -14.66 22.72
CA LEU A 13 -1.74 -13.47 22.25
C LEU A 13 -0.80 -12.44 21.63
N LEU A 14 0.34 -12.16 22.27
CA LEU A 14 1.33 -11.22 21.76
C LEU A 14 1.98 -11.72 20.47
N ALA A 15 2.38 -13.00 20.43
CA ALA A 15 3.02 -13.59 19.26
C ALA A 15 2.07 -13.67 18.05
N GLU A 16 0.83 -14.13 18.27
CA GLU A 16 -0.17 -14.22 17.22
C GLU A 16 -0.59 -12.85 16.70
N SER A 17 -0.77 -11.87 17.59
CA SER A 17 -1.08 -10.49 17.17
C SER A 17 0.01 -9.89 16.28
N ALA A 18 1.28 -10.10 16.63
CA ALA A 18 2.41 -9.65 15.80
C ALA A 18 2.44 -10.36 14.44
N ALA A 19 2.20 -11.68 14.41
CA ALA A 19 2.17 -12.46 13.18
C ALA A 19 1.02 -12.04 12.25
N VAL A 20 -0.20 -11.88 12.78
CA VAL A 20 -1.37 -11.41 12.02
C VAL A 20 -1.14 -9.99 11.50
N SER A 21 -0.55 -9.11 12.32
CA SER A 21 -0.23 -7.74 11.89
C SER A 21 0.72 -7.73 10.69
N HIS A 22 1.75 -8.59 10.71
CA HIS A 22 2.66 -8.74 9.56
C HIS A 22 1.93 -9.28 8.32
N GLN A 23 1.06 -10.27 8.48
CA GLN A 23 0.26 -10.81 7.37
C GLN A 23 -0.67 -9.74 6.77
N ILE A 24 -1.31 -8.91 7.61
CA ILE A 24 -2.15 -7.79 7.15
C ILE A 24 -1.32 -6.82 6.30
N GLN A 25 -0.09 -6.49 6.72
CA GLN A 25 0.80 -5.62 5.95
C GLN A 25 1.14 -6.23 4.58
N LEU A 26 1.48 -7.52 4.52
CA LEU A 26 1.79 -8.20 3.25
C LEU A 26 0.56 -8.30 2.34
N LEU A 27 -0.63 -8.52 2.90
CA LEU A 27 -1.88 -8.52 2.14
C LEU A 27 -2.22 -7.12 1.60
N GLU A 28 -1.93 -6.07 2.37
CA GLU A 28 -2.09 -4.69 1.92
C GLU A 28 -1.14 -4.37 0.76
N ALA A 29 0.13 -4.75 0.87
CA ALA A 29 1.12 -4.64 -0.20
C ALA A 29 0.64 -5.35 -1.47
N ARG A 30 0.19 -6.61 -1.33
CA ARG A 30 -0.36 -7.41 -2.43
C ARG A 30 -1.58 -6.75 -3.07
N ARG A 31 -2.48 -6.16 -2.28
CA ARG A 31 -3.63 -5.41 -2.81
C ARG A 31 -3.17 -4.25 -3.66
N ILE A 32 -2.19 -3.48 -3.21
CA ILE A 32 -1.71 -2.32 -3.97
C ILE A 32 -1.04 -2.77 -5.28
N ALA A 33 -0.24 -3.84 -5.26
CA ALA A 33 0.35 -4.41 -6.48
C ALA A 33 -0.73 -4.88 -7.49
N LEU A 34 -1.80 -5.53 -7.02
CA LEU A 34 -2.94 -5.89 -7.87
C LEU A 34 -3.64 -4.65 -8.45
N VAL A 35 -3.78 -3.58 -7.66
CA VAL A 35 -4.38 -2.33 -8.14
C VAL A 35 -3.50 -1.64 -9.19
N ALA A 36 -2.17 -1.74 -9.10
CA ALA A 36 -1.27 -1.23 -10.13
C ALA A 36 -1.49 -1.92 -11.49
N GLU A 37 -1.63 -3.26 -11.46
CA GLU A 37 -1.98 -4.04 -12.65
C GLU A 37 -3.38 -3.68 -13.18
N ILE A 38 -4.35 -3.44 -12.31
CA ILE A 38 -5.70 -3.02 -12.70
C ILE A 38 -5.67 -1.65 -13.38
N ASP A 39 -4.99 -0.67 -12.79
CA ASP A 39 -4.88 0.70 -13.32
C ASP A 39 -4.17 0.73 -14.69
N THR A 40 -3.24 -0.20 -14.91
CA THR A 40 -2.47 -0.30 -16.16
C THR A 40 -3.20 -1.09 -17.25
N ARG A 41 -3.89 -2.17 -16.91
CA ARG A 41 -4.34 -3.19 -17.89
C ARG A 41 -5.85 -3.29 -18.07
N VAL A 42 -6.64 -2.89 -17.07
CA VAL A 42 -8.10 -3.11 -17.11
C VAL A 42 -8.78 -1.88 -17.69
N SER A 43 -9.52 -2.07 -18.79
CA SER A 43 -10.22 -0.98 -19.45
C SER A 43 -11.33 -0.40 -18.57
N ARG A 44 -11.64 0.88 -18.78
CA ARG A 44 -12.76 1.57 -18.10
C ARG A 44 -14.11 0.86 -18.31
N GLU A 45 -14.34 0.33 -19.50
CA GLU A 45 -15.52 -0.48 -19.82
C GLU A 45 -15.61 -1.73 -18.94
N LYS A 46 -14.49 -2.43 -18.75
CA LYS A 46 -14.44 -3.63 -17.90
C LYS A 46 -14.59 -3.31 -16.42
N LEU A 47 -14.05 -2.18 -15.97
CA LEU A 47 -14.23 -1.69 -14.60
C LEU A 47 -15.69 -1.32 -14.33
N GLY A 48 -16.37 -0.71 -15.31
CA GLY A 48 -17.67 -0.07 -15.09
C GLY A 48 -17.59 1.26 -14.34
N PHE A 49 -16.38 1.79 -14.13
CA PHE A 49 -16.10 3.05 -13.42
C PHE A 49 -15.08 3.89 -14.19
N PRO A 50 -15.01 5.21 -13.93
CA PRO A 50 -14.00 6.08 -14.54
C PRO A 50 -12.55 5.66 -14.22
N GLY A 51 -12.33 4.97 -13.11
CA GLY A 51 -11.02 4.42 -12.73
C GLY A 51 -11.07 3.53 -11.49
N PRO A 52 -9.93 2.96 -11.07
CA PRO A 52 -9.89 1.94 -10.03
C PRO A 52 -10.35 2.41 -8.65
N ALA A 53 -10.20 3.70 -8.31
CA ALA A 53 -10.63 4.22 -7.01
C ALA A 53 -12.15 4.15 -6.83
N GLY A 54 -12.91 4.50 -7.88
CA GLY A 54 -14.37 4.36 -7.89
C GLY A 54 -14.79 2.89 -7.81
N TRP A 55 -14.12 2.03 -8.59
CA TRP A 55 -14.36 0.59 -8.56
C TRP A 55 -14.09 -0.04 -7.18
N LEU A 56 -12.98 0.28 -6.53
CA LEU A 56 -12.65 -0.18 -5.18
C LEU A 56 -13.69 0.28 -4.16
N THR A 57 -14.10 1.55 -4.21
CA THR A 57 -15.10 2.12 -3.29
C THR A 57 -16.44 1.39 -3.42
N SER A 58 -16.84 1.02 -4.64
CA SER A 58 -18.13 0.37 -4.90
C SER A 58 -18.14 -1.15 -4.71
N THR A 59 -16.99 -1.80 -4.72
CA THR A 59 -16.89 -3.28 -4.64
C THR A 59 -16.31 -3.79 -3.33
N THR A 60 -15.88 -2.88 -2.45
CA THR A 60 -15.30 -3.20 -1.15
C THR A 60 -15.92 -2.32 -0.05
N LEU A 61 -15.47 -2.48 1.19
CA LEU A 61 -15.85 -1.61 2.31
C LEU A 61 -14.89 -0.43 2.52
N LEU A 62 -14.09 -0.07 1.51
CA LEU A 62 -13.16 1.04 1.59
C LEU A 62 -13.87 2.39 1.51
N SER A 63 -13.42 3.34 2.32
CA SER A 63 -13.81 4.74 2.14
C SER A 63 -13.22 5.29 0.83
N PRO A 64 -13.85 6.30 0.20
CA PRO A 64 -13.30 6.95 -0.99
C PRO A 64 -11.86 7.44 -0.79
N SER A 65 -11.56 8.01 0.37
CA SER A 65 -10.20 8.49 0.70
C SER A 65 -9.18 7.35 0.71
N LYS A 66 -9.50 6.20 1.31
CA LYS A 66 -8.59 5.05 1.36
C LYS A 66 -8.41 4.43 -0.03
N ALA A 67 -9.47 4.32 -0.83
CA ALA A 67 -9.39 3.85 -2.21
C ALA A 67 -8.48 4.73 -3.07
N THR A 68 -8.63 6.06 -2.99
CA THR A 68 -7.74 7.00 -3.69
C THR A 68 -6.28 6.87 -3.25
N LYS A 69 -6.02 6.73 -1.94
CA LYS A 69 -4.65 6.51 -1.42
C LYS A 69 -4.02 5.23 -1.97
N ILE A 70 -4.77 4.13 -2.06
CA ILE A 70 -4.27 2.88 -2.64
C ILE A 70 -3.89 3.06 -4.10
N VAL A 71 -4.72 3.74 -4.90
CA VAL A 71 -4.42 3.99 -6.31
C VAL A 71 -3.21 4.91 -6.47
N ALA A 72 -3.07 5.94 -5.64
CA ALA A 72 -1.89 6.80 -5.64
C ALA A 72 -0.62 6.01 -5.33
N LEU A 73 -0.64 5.18 -4.28
CA LEU A 73 0.47 4.29 -3.93
C LEU A 73 0.79 3.29 -5.04
N ALA A 74 -0.22 2.73 -5.71
CA ALA A 74 -0.03 1.80 -6.82
C ALA A 74 0.74 2.47 -7.97
N ARG A 75 0.40 3.72 -8.30
CA ARG A 75 1.08 4.51 -9.33
C ARG A 75 2.49 4.91 -8.90
N GLY A 76 2.65 5.38 -7.67
CA GLY A 76 3.96 5.76 -7.12
C GLY A 76 4.93 4.58 -7.11
N MET A 77 4.51 3.43 -6.58
CA MET A 77 5.37 2.23 -6.55
C MET A 77 5.69 1.68 -7.94
N ALA A 78 4.83 1.87 -8.95
CA ALA A 78 5.16 1.53 -10.33
C ALA A 78 6.31 2.38 -10.89
N ALA A 79 6.49 3.61 -10.40
CA ALA A 79 7.60 4.49 -10.76
C ALA A 79 8.89 4.20 -9.95
N PHE A 80 8.78 3.56 -8.78
CA PHE A 80 9.91 3.27 -7.89
C PHE A 80 9.94 1.77 -7.50
N PRO A 81 10.47 0.88 -8.35
CA PRO A 81 10.47 -0.56 -8.12
C PRO A 81 11.13 -1.01 -6.81
N ASP A 82 12.21 -0.35 -6.38
CA ASP A 82 12.90 -0.68 -5.13
C ASP A 82 12.00 -0.45 -3.89
N ILE A 83 11.15 0.59 -3.93
CA ILE A 83 10.14 0.84 -2.89
C ILE A 83 9.07 -0.26 -2.94
N ALA A 84 8.63 -0.64 -4.14
CA ALA A 84 7.66 -1.71 -4.33
C ALA A 84 8.17 -3.05 -3.75
N ASP A 85 9.42 -3.40 -4.03
CA ASP A 85 10.05 -4.63 -3.53
C ASP A 85 10.21 -4.61 -2.01
N ALA A 86 10.65 -3.49 -1.43
CA ALA A 86 10.75 -3.34 0.03
C ALA A 86 9.39 -3.48 0.73
N VAL A 87 8.31 -2.96 0.14
CA VAL A 87 6.95 -3.09 0.67
C VAL A 87 6.43 -4.51 0.52
N ASN A 88 6.58 -5.12 -0.66
CA ASN A 88 6.09 -6.47 -0.96
C ASN A 88 6.81 -7.58 -0.16
N THR A 89 8.05 -7.34 0.26
CA THR A 89 8.81 -8.24 1.14
C THR A 89 8.62 -7.96 2.63
N GLY A 90 7.85 -6.92 2.99
CA GLY A 90 7.58 -6.54 4.37
C GLY A 90 8.75 -5.85 5.09
N VAL A 91 9.82 -5.49 4.37
CA VAL A 91 10.95 -4.69 4.89
C VAL A 91 10.50 -3.26 5.21
N MET A 92 9.54 -2.74 4.44
CA MET A 92 8.98 -1.40 4.60
C MET A 92 7.46 -1.44 4.77
N SER A 93 6.92 -0.59 5.64
CA SER A 93 5.47 -0.43 5.75
C SER A 93 4.91 0.42 4.61
N VAL A 94 3.64 0.20 4.27
CA VAL A 94 2.92 0.98 3.25
C VAL A 94 2.88 2.47 3.61
N ASP A 95 2.72 2.80 4.90
CA ASP A 95 2.70 4.19 5.36
C ASP A 95 4.07 4.86 5.21
N HIS A 96 5.17 4.13 5.43
CA HIS A 96 6.50 4.66 5.19
C HIS A 96 6.75 4.88 3.69
N ALA A 97 6.37 3.92 2.84
CA ALA A 97 6.44 4.10 1.40
C ALA A 97 5.63 5.33 0.94
N ALA A 98 4.44 5.57 1.52
CA ALA A 98 3.64 6.76 1.22
C ALA A 98 4.40 8.06 1.51
N LEU A 99 5.13 8.13 2.62
CA LEU A 99 5.95 9.31 2.96
C LEU A 99 7.07 9.54 1.94
N ILE A 100 7.80 8.47 1.57
CA ILE A 100 8.89 8.56 0.60
C ILE A 100 8.35 9.01 -0.76
N LEU A 101 7.26 8.39 -1.23
CA LEU A 101 6.63 8.75 -2.51
C LEU A 101 6.11 10.19 -2.51
N THR A 102 5.50 10.65 -1.41
CA THR A 102 5.06 12.04 -1.28
C THR A 102 6.23 13.02 -1.39
N PHE A 103 7.37 12.69 -0.77
CA PHE A 103 8.58 13.48 -0.86
C PHE A 103 9.17 13.49 -2.28
N ALA A 104 9.19 12.35 -2.96
CA ALA A 104 9.71 12.23 -4.32
C ALA A 104 8.84 13.01 -5.34
N GLU A 105 7.52 12.98 -5.18
CA GLU A 105 6.59 13.69 -6.06
C GLU A 105 6.55 15.21 -5.79
N THR A 106 6.63 15.61 -4.51
CA THR A 106 6.56 17.01 -4.08
C THR A 106 7.67 17.33 -3.08
N PRO A 107 8.91 17.51 -3.54
CA PRO A 107 10.03 17.85 -2.67
C PRO A 107 9.80 19.22 -1.99
N PRO A 108 10.29 19.42 -0.75
CA PRO A 108 10.17 20.70 -0.06
C PRO A 108 10.78 21.86 -0.86
N GLU A 109 10.14 23.03 -0.85
CA GLU A 109 10.60 24.21 -1.60
C GLU A 109 12.05 24.60 -1.29
N ASN A 110 12.45 24.40 -0.03
CA ASN A 110 13.78 24.74 0.49
C ASN A 110 14.78 23.57 0.48
N LEU A 111 14.52 22.51 -0.30
CA LEU A 111 15.46 21.40 -0.43
C LEU A 111 16.78 21.92 -1.04
N PRO A 112 17.93 21.78 -0.33
CA PRO A 112 19.23 22.19 -0.85
C PRO A 112 19.53 21.51 -2.19
N GLU A 113 20.32 22.15 -3.03
CA GLU A 113 20.63 21.66 -4.39
C GLU A 113 21.21 20.23 -4.36
N GLU A 114 22.09 19.95 -3.40
CA GLU A 114 22.65 18.60 -3.13
C GLU A 114 21.56 17.55 -2.84
N GLY A 115 20.45 17.95 -2.20
CA GLY A 115 19.33 17.06 -1.89
C GLY A 115 18.36 16.88 -3.06
N ARG A 116 18.34 17.80 -4.04
CA ARG A 116 17.45 17.73 -5.22
C ARG A 116 17.91 16.66 -6.20
N ASP A 117 19.22 16.51 -6.38
CA ASP A 117 19.80 15.48 -7.24
C ASP A 117 19.66 14.08 -6.65
N ALA A 118 19.64 13.95 -5.32
CA ALA A 118 19.42 12.68 -4.63
C ALA A 118 17.94 12.24 -4.59
N ALA A 119 17.00 13.15 -4.91
CA ALA A 119 15.56 12.89 -4.88
C ALA A 119 14.94 12.60 -6.25
N ARG A 120 15.72 12.74 -7.34
CA ARG A 120 15.34 12.45 -8.73
C ARG A 120 15.71 11.03 -9.13
#